data_AF-A0A3N4KG86-F1
#
_entry.id   AF-A0A3N4KG86-F1
#
_cell.length_a   1.000
_cell.length_b   1.000
_cell.length_c   1.000
_cell.angle_alpha   90.00
_cell.angle_beta   90.00
_cell.angle_gamma   90.00
#
_symmetry.space_group_name_H-M   'P 1'
#
loop_
_entity.id
_entity.type
_entity.pdbx_description
1 polymer ?
#
loop_
_entity_poly.entity_id
_entity_poly.type
_entity_poly.pdbx_seq_one_letter_code
_entity_poly.pdbx_strand_id
1 'polypeptide(L)'
;MFILGYLIMGLALGGELLQAVLYTGREDRARSIVRDITEGLKAIHRKGIIHSDIKPDNILLSTRTPAARALLADFGVSTWCDGAQVLDGRCGTARYMAPEICADRKYGSQVDMWSFGLIAYILVFGKPLLPEGATDDESMQLNAALKPGFLKNTEGHSAEAFGFIKSLLRINPAKRLTAHAAVNHPYL
;
A
#
# COMPACT_ATOMS: atom_id res chain seq x y z
N MET A 1 -10.02 11.53 -35.34
CA MET A 1 -10.03 10.04 -35.40
C MET A 1 -9.62 9.55 -34.02
N PHE A 2 -10.57 9.11 -33.19
CA PHE A 2 -10.25 8.55 -31.87
C PHE A 2 -9.91 7.08 -32.04
N ILE A 3 -8.70 6.68 -31.66
CA ILE A 3 -8.31 5.28 -31.58
C ILE A 3 -8.84 4.77 -30.24
N LEU A 4 -9.85 3.90 -30.27
CA LEU A 4 -10.26 3.15 -29.09
C LEU A 4 -9.28 1.99 -28.90
N GLY A 5 -8.49 2.05 -27.84
CA GLY A 5 -7.67 0.93 -27.38
C GLY A 5 -8.49 0.04 -26.45
N TYR A 6 -8.38 -1.28 -26.63
CA TYR A 6 -8.95 -2.27 -25.71
C TYR A 6 -7.82 -3.00 -25.00
N LEU A 7 -7.89 -3.09 -23.67
CA LEU A 7 -6.92 -3.82 -22.85
C LEU A 7 -7.58 -5.10 -22.32
N ILE A 8 -7.02 -6.27 -22.64
CA ILE A 8 -7.50 -7.56 -22.13
C ILE A 8 -6.63 -7.95 -20.93
N MET A 9 -7.27 -8.16 -19.77
CA MET A 9 -6.61 -8.44 -18.50
C MET A 9 -7.23 -9.66 -17.79
N GLY A 10 -6.54 -10.16 -16.77
CA GLY A 10 -7.09 -11.20 -15.89
C GLY A 10 -8.33 -10.71 -15.15
N LEU A 11 -9.36 -11.55 -15.07
CA LEU A 11 -10.60 -11.25 -14.37
C LEU A 11 -10.49 -11.59 -12.87
N ALA A 12 -10.70 -10.61 -12.00
CA ALA A 12 -10.82 -10.80 -10.57
C ALA A 12 -12.30 -10.76 -10.15
N LEU A 13 -12.85 -11.90 -9.70
CA LEU A 13 -14.29 -12.04 -9.40
C LEU A 13 -14.66 -11.66 -7.95
N GLY A 14 -13.65 -11.45 -7.10
CA GLY A 14 -13.81 -11.24 -5.67
C GLY A 14 -14.20 -9.83 -5.24
N GLY A 15 -14.14 -8.85 -6.14
CA GLY A 15 -14.37 -7.45 -5.83
C GLY A 15 -13.22 -6.82 -5.04
N GLU A 16 -13.49 -5.65 -4.44
CA GLU A 16 -12.52 -4.82 -3.75
C GLU A 16 -12.19 -5.32 -2.34
N LEU A 17 -10.93 -5.09 -1.94
CA LEU A 17 -10.34 -5.60 -0.70
C LEU A 17 -11.13 -5.21 0.57
N LEU A 18 -11.53 -3.94 0.69
CA LEU A 18 -12.10 -3.44 1.94
C LEU A 18 -13.45 -4.09 2.26
N GLN A 19 -14.26 -4.37 1.23
CA GLN A 19 -15.56 -5.03 1.40
C GLN A 19 -15.44 -6.47 1.88
N ALA A 20 -14.31 -7.14 1.65
CA ALA A 20 -14.13 -8.53 2.03
C ALA A 20 -13.43 -8.72 3.39
N VAL A 21 -12.58 -7.77 3.81
CA VAL A 21 -11.74 -7.92 5.01
C VAL A 21 -12.45 -7.48 6.29
N LEU A 22 -13.29 -6.45 6.21
CA LEU A 22 -14.06 -5.96 7.37
C LEU A 22 -14.97 -7.03 8.00
N TYR A 23 -15.33 -8.08 7.25
CA TYR A 23 -16.23 -9.13 7.74
C TYR A 23 -15.55 -10.27 8.51
N THR A 24 -14.22 -10.38 8.53
CA THR A 24 -13.58 -11.55 9.13
C THR A 24 -12.96 -11.29 10.50
N GLY A 25 -12.45 -10.08 10.76
CA GLY A 25 -11.83 -9.71 12.05
C GLY A 25 -10.65 -10.58 12.49
N ARG A 26 -10.09 -11.42 11.62
CA ARG A 26 -9.07 -12.42 11.94
C ARG A 26 -7.70 -12.01 11.42
N GLU A 27 -6.74 -11.88 12.33
CA GLU A 27 -5.35 -11.53 12.00
C GLU A 27 -4.72 -12.48 10.97
N ASP A 28 -5.07 -13.78 10.99
CA ASP A 28 -4.58 -14.75 10.00
C ASP A 28 -4.99 -14.41 8.56
N ARG A 29 -6.22 -13.91 8.38
CA ARG A 29 -6.70 -13.51 7.06
C ARG A 29 -6.01 -12.23 6.61
N ALA A 30 -5.87 -11.26 7.51
CA ALA A 30 -5.08 -10.06 7.25
C ALA A 30 -3.65 -10.41 6.84
N ARG A 31 -2.98 -11.31 7.58
CA ARG A 31 -1.63 -11.79 7.30
C ARG A 31 -1.51 -12.42 5.91
N SER A 32 -2.46 -13.26 5.51
CA SER A 32 -2.49 -13.86 4.16
C SER A 32 -2.56 -12.79 3.08
N ILE A 33 -3.42 -11.80 3.24
CA ILE A 33 -3.60 -10.72 2.27
C ILE A 33 -2.36 -9.83 2.21
N VAL A 34 -1.81 -9.47 3.37
CA VAL A 34 -0.57 -8.69 3.48
C VAL A 34 0.58 -9.43 2.78
N ARG A 35 0.67 -10.76 2.90
CA ARG A 35 1.66 -11.57 2.16
C ARG A 35 1.47 -11.44 0.65
N ASP A 36 0.26 -11.63 0.15
CA ASP A 36 -0.04 -11.57 -1.28
C ASP A 36 0.33 -10.19 -1.88
N ILE A 37 -0.02 -9.11 -1.20
CA ILE A 37 0.33 -7.74 -1.62
C ILE A 37 1.86 -7.56 -1.60
N THR A 38 2.53 -8.07 -0.57
CA THR A 38 4.00 -8.00 -0.47
C THR A 38 4.69 -8.73 -1.63
N GLU A 39 4.19 -9.91 -2.00
CA GLU A 39 4.69 -10.67 -3.15
C GLU A 39 4.48 -9.92 -4.47
N GLY A 40 3.29 -9.31 -4.66
CA GLY A 40 2.98 -8.47 -5.82
C GLY A 40 3.91 -7.26 -5.93
N LEU A 41 4.08 -6.51 -4.83
CA LEU A 41 4.98 -5.35 -4.78
C LEU A 41 6.43 -5.74 -5.07
N LYS A 42 6.89 -6.84 -4.48
CA LYS A 42 8.24 -7.38 -4.75
C LYS A 42 8.41 -7.71 -6.23
N ALA A 43 7.41 -8.30 -6.87
CA ALA A 43 7.47 -8.66 -8.28
C ALA A 43 7.59 -7.43 -9.20
N ILE A 44 6.82 -6.36 -8.94
CA ILE A 44 6.87 -5.14 -9.76
C ILE A 44 8.12 -4.30 -9.46
N HIS A 45 8.53 -4.19 -8.18
CA HIS A 45 9.73 -3.45 -7.79
C HIS A 45 11.00 -4.09 -8.34
N ARG A 46 11.04 -5.44 -8.46
CA ARG A 46 12.15 -6.16 -9.14
C ARG A 46 12.31 -5.78 -10.60
N LYS A 47 11.23 -5.37 -11.25
CA LYS A 47 11.22 -4.94 -12.65
C LYS A 47 11.49 -3.44 -12.79
N GLY A 48 11.70 -2.72 -11.68
CA GLY A 48 11.83 -1.26 -11.68
C GLY A 48 10.50 -0.53 -11.83
N ILE A 49 9.36 -1.20 -11.63
CA ILE A 49 8.03 -0.57 -11.73
C ILE A 49 7.63 -0.04 -10.36
N ILE A 50 7.20 1.22 -10.30
CA ILE A 50 6.57 1.85 -9.14
C ILE A 50 5.09 1.98 -9.45
N HIS A 51 4.22 1.50 -8.56
CA HIS A 51 2.78 1.51 -8.79
C HIS A 51 2.18 2.90 -8.62
N SER A 52 2.65 3.67 -7.64
CA SER A 52 2.30 5.08 -7.37
C SER A 52 0.87 5.36 -6.92
N ASP A 53 -0.03 4.35 -6.90
CA ASP A 53 -1.42 4.50 -6.45
C ASP A 53 -1.93 3.25 -5.73
N ILE A 54 -1.12 2.74 -4.80
CA ILE A 54 -1.51 1.65 -3.92
C ILE A 54 -2.59 2.14 -2.97
N LYS A 55 -3.80 1.61 -3.15
CA LYS A 55 -5.00 1.91 -2.33
C LYS A 55 -5.93 0.69 -2.34
N PRO A 56 -6.90 0.62 -1.42
CA PRO A 56 -7.82 -0.52 -1.33
C PRO A 56 -8.56 -0.84 -2.64
N ASP A 57 -8.98 0.19 -3.39
CA ASP A 57 -9.68 0.08 -4.67
C ASP A 57 -8.83 -0.63 -5.74
N ASN A 58 -7.51 -0.47 -5.67
CA ASN A 58 -6.54 -1.06 -6.58
C ASN A 58 -5.99 -2.41 -6.08
N ILE A 59 -6.63 -2.98 -5.06
CA ILE A 59 -6.34 -4.34 -4.57
C ILE A 59 -7.59 -5.17 -4.71
N LEU A 60 -7.54 -6.12 -5.63
CA LEU A 60 -8.67 -6.98 -5.97
C LEU A 60 -8.49 -8.36 -5.34
N LEU A 61 -9.61 -9.03 -5.07
CA LEU A 61 -9.61 -10.43 -4.68
C LEU A 61 -9.82 -11.34 -5.90
N SER A 62 -9.00 -12.37 -6.02
CA SER A 62 -9.07 -13.31 -7.14
C SER A 62 -10.44 -14.00 -7.26
N THR A 63 -11.05 -14.33 -6.13
CA THR A 63 -12.36 -14.99 -6.04
C THR A 63 -13.17 -14.44 -4.86
N ARG A 64 -14.43 -14.83 -4.72
CA ARG A 64 -15.28 -14.51 -3.56
C ARG A 64 -15.11 -15.48 -2.39
N THR A 65 -14.20 -16.45 -2.50
CA THR A 65 -14.03 -17.47 -1.46
C THR A 65 -13.10 -16.97 -0.35
N PRO A 66 -13.17 -17.55 0.86
CA PRO A 66 -12.21 -17.24 1.93
C PRO A 66 -10.74 -17.49 1.55
N ALA A 67 -10.49 -18.35 0.55
CA ALA A 67 -9.17 -18.66 0.02
C ALA A 67 -8.69 -17.68 -1.07
N ALA A 68 -9.44 -16.60 -1.35
CA ALA A 68 -9.08 -15.63 -2.37
C ALA A 68 -7.71 -15.00 -2.10
N ARG A 69 -6.95 -14.81 -3.17
CA ARG A 69 -5.65 -14.13 -3.17
C ARG A 69 -5.87 -12.64 -3.42
N ALA A 70 -5.07 -11.78 -2.79
CA ALA A 70 -5.04 -10.37 -3.13
C ALA A 70 -4.17 -10.13 -4.36
N LEU A 71 -4.63 -9.26 -5.27
CA LEU A 71 -4.00 -8.95 -6.54
C LEU A 71 -3.85 -7.44 -6.67
N LEU A 72 -2.66 -6.98 -7.07
CA LEU A 72 -2.46 -5.58 -7.47
C LEU A 72 -3.15 -5.33 -8.81
N ALA A 73 -3.88 -4.23 -8.92
CA ALA A 73 -4.61 -3.82 -10.12
C ALA A 73 -4.39 -2.33 -10.39
N ASP A 74 -4.77 -1.90 -11.60
CA ASP A 74 -4.66 -0.52 -12.07
C ASP A 74 -3.24 0.08 -12.05
N PHE A 75 -2.51 -0.17 -13.14
CA PHE A 75 -1.19 0.38 -13.39
C PHE A 75 -1.23 1.69 -14.20
N GLY A 76 -2.40 2.35 -14.30
CA GLY A 76 -2.62 3.51 -15.18
C GLY A 76 -1.73 4.72 -14.89
N VAL A 77 -1.26 4.86 -13.64
CA VAL A 77 -0.32 5.91 -13.20
C VAL A 77 1.03 5.34 -12.74
N SER A 78 1.29 4.07 -13.04
CA SER A 78 2.57 3.44 -12.73
C SER A 78 3.68 3.99 -13.62
N THR A 79 4.92 3.86 -13.14
CA THR A 79 6.08 4.40 -13.85
C THR A 79 7.31 3.50 -13.67
N TRP A 80 8.28 3.67 -14.55
CA TRP A 80 9.54 2.96 -14.51
C TRP A 80 10.61 3.80 -13.81
N CYS A 81 11.36 3.17 -12.92
CA CYS A 81 12.50 3.74 -12.22
C CYS A 81 13.66 2.75 -12.35
N ASP A 82 14.68 3.12 -13.14
CA ASP A 82 15.85 2.27 -13.42
C ASP A 82 16.93 2.33 -12.32
N GLY A 83 16.52 2.53 -11.06
CA GLY A 83 17.43 2.60 -9.91
C GLY A 83 18.29 3.86 -9.82
N ALA A 84 18.48 4.62 -10.91
CA ALA A 84 19.16 5.91 -10.93
C ALA A 84 18.18 7.09 -10.99
N GLN A 85 17.01 6.88 -11.60
CA GLN A 85 15.98 7.91 -11.73
C GLN A 85 15.18 8.07 -10.44
N VAL A 86 15.10 9.31 -9.96
CA VAL A 86 14.21 9.72 -8.88
C VAL A 86 13.10 10.55 -9.50
N LEU A 87 11.86 10.17 -9.24
CA LEU A 87 10.69 10.83 -9.81
C LEU A 87 10.40 12.14 -9.08
N ASP A 88 9.74 13.06 -9.77
CA ASP A 88 9.21 14.31 -9.24
C ASP A 88 7.70 14.43 -9.50
N GLY A 89 7.08 15.46 -8.91
CA GLY A 89 5.64 15.70 -9.00
C GLY A 89 4.80 14.91 -7.99
N ARG A 90 3.53 15.32 -7.88
CA ARG A 90 2.53 14.67 -7.02
C ARG A 90 1.66 13.76 -7.87
N CYS A 91 1.59 12.48 -7.51
CA CYS A 91 0.75 11.49 -8.15
C CYS A 91 0.16 10.51 -7.13
N GLY A 92 -0.95 9.88 -7.49
CA GLY A 92 -1.67 8.94 -6.63
C GLY A 92 -2.70 9.61 -5.72
N THR A 93 -3.38 8.80 -4.94
CA THR A 93 -4.47 9.23 -4.07
C THR A 93 -3.93 9.85 -2.77
N ALA A 94 -4.26 11.11 -2.50
CA ALA A 94 -3.68 11.94 -1.43
C ALA A 94 -3.66 11.28 -0.04
N ARG A 95 -4.72 10.54 0.33
CA ARG A 95 -4.82 9.83 1.60
C ARG A 95 -3.71 8.79 1.81
N TYR A 96 -3.28 8.12 0.74
CA TYR A 96 -2.28 7.05 0.80
C TYR A 96 -0.88 7.52 0.42
N MET A 97 -0.72 8.81 0.12
CA MET A 97 0.51 9.38 -0.39
C MET A 97 1.61 9.42 0.68
N ALA A 98 2.85 9.13 0.28
CA ALA A 98 3.99 9.13 1.17
C ALA A 98 4.40 10.57 1.57
N PRO A 99 4.94 10.78 2.80
CA PRO A 99 5.31 12.11 3.27
C PRO A 99 6.29 12.84 2.36
N GLU A 100 7.20 12.10 1.72
CA GLU A 100 8.16 12.66 0.76
C GLU A 100 7.51 13.20 -0.51
N ILE A 101 6.44 12.58 -1.02
CA ILE A 101 5.69 13.11 -2.17
C ILE A 101 4.92 14.37 -1.72
N CYS A 102 4.26 14.33 -0.56
CA CYS A 102 3.54 15.49 -0.02
C CYS A 102 4.46 16.69 0.29
N ALA A 103 5.76 16.44 0.49
CA ALA A 103 6.78 17.45 0.70
C ALA A 103 7.53 17.85 -0.59
N ASP A 104 6.99 17.48 -1.76
CA ASP A 104 7.57 17.74 -3.09
C ASP A 104 9.03 17.30 -3.24
N ARG A 105 9.36 16.16 -2.59
CA ARG A 105 10.69 15.57 -2.68
C ARG A 105 10.71 14.46 -3.71
N LYS A 106 11.90 14.26 -4.25
CA LYS A 106 12.23 13.13 -5.10
C LYS A 106 11.95 11.81 -4.40
N TYR A 107 11.36 10.86 -5.13
CA TYR A 107 10.95 9.57 -4.57
C TYR A 107 11.24 8.39 -5.50
N GLY A 108 11.17 7.19 -4.93
CA GLY A 108 11.32 5.90 -5.61
C GLY A 108 10.28 4.90 -5.12
N SER A 109 10.54 3.60 -5.30
CA SER A 109 9.59 2.52 -4.97
C SER A 109 9.19 2.44 -3.49
N GLN A 110 9.87 3.16 -2.60
CA GLN A 110 9.52 3.23 -1.18
C GLN A 110 8.14 3.85 -0.95
N VAL A 111 7.61 4.65 -1.89
CA VAL A 111 6.29 5.27 -1.76
C VAL A 111 5.17 4.23 -1.76
N ASP A 112 5.28 3.19 -2.59
CA ASP A 112 4.34 2.06 -2.59
C ASP A 112 4.35 1.35 -1.23
N MET A 113 5.52 1.24 -0.59
CA MET A 113 5.66 0.60 0.72
C MET A 113 4.99 1.40 1.83
N TRP A 114 4.96 2.73 1.70
CA TRP A 114 4.23 3.59 2.64
C TRP A 114 2.72 3.39 2.50
N SER A 115 2.21 3.52 1.27
CA SER A 115 0.80 3.34 0.95
C SER A 115 0.32 1.95 1.38
N PHE A 116 1.12 0.92 1.12
CA PHE A 116 0.89 -0.44 1.61
C PHE A 116 0.87 -0.52 3.15
N GLY A 117 1.75 0.19 3.85
CA GLY A 117 1.73 0.27 5.31
C GLY A 117 0.41 0.80 5.88
N LEU A 118 -0.20 1.80 5.21
CA LEU A 118 -1.52 2.31 5.59
C LEU A 118 -2.63 1.28 5.35
N ILE A 119 -2.55 0.52 4.26
CA ILE A 119 -3.49 -0.57 3.97
C ILE A 119 -3.32 -1.71 4.97
N ALA A 120 -2.09 -2.15 5.24
CA ALA A 120 -1.78 -3.17 6.24
C ALA A 120 -2.30 -2.78 7.62
N TYR A 121 -2.21 -1.50 7.99
CA TYR A 121 -2.82 -0.98 9.21
C TYR A 121 -4.35 -1.17 9.22
N ILE A 122 -5.04 -0.81 8.14
CA ILE A 122 -6.50 -1.01 8.03
C ILE A 122 -6.86 -2.50 8.13
N LEU A 123 -6.11 -3.36 7.45
CA LEU A 123 -6.35 -4.81 7.44
C LEU A 123 -6.18 -5.44 8.83
N VAL A 124 -5.20 -4.99 9.60
CA VAL A 124 -4.92 -5.52 10.94
C VAL A 124 -5.85 -4.92 11.98
N PHE A 125 -5.97 -3.59 12.03
CA PHE A 125 -6.69 -2.88 13.11
C PHE A 125 -8.16 -2.58 12.78
N GLY A 126 -8.62 -2.91 11.58
CA GLY A 126 -10.01 -2.74 11.14
C GLY A 126 -10.46 -1.28 10.96
N LYS A 127 -9.54 -0.31 11.06
CA LYS A 127 -9.83 1.12 10.92
C LYS A 127 -8.68 1.87 10.26
N PRO A 128 -8.95 2.97 9.54
CA PRO A 128 -7.89 3.80 8.99
C PRO A 128 -7.07 4.48 10.08
N LEU A 129 -5.80 4.68 9.78
CA LEU A 129 -4.86 5.41 10.64
C LEU A 129 -5.09 6.92 10.58
N LEU A 130 -5.48 7.42 9.39
CA LEU A 130 -5.73 8.82 9.12
C LEU A 130 -7.25 9.09 9.07
N PRO A 131 -7.71 10.32 9.38
CA PRO A 131 -9.12 10.67 9.36
C PRO A 131 -9.79 10.39 8.01
N GLU A 132 -11.03 9.91 8.06
CA GLU A 132 -11.89 9.83 6.87
C GLU A 132 -12.52 11.20 6.56
N GLY A 133 -12.92 11.41 5.30
CA GLY A 133 -13.61 12.63 4.85
C GLY A 133 -12.71 13.86 4.67
N ALA A 134 -11.41 13.77 4.97
CA ALA A 134 -10.46 14.85 4.67
C ALA A 134 -10.37 15.12 3.16
N THR A 135 -10.25 16.39 2.80
CA THR A 135 -9.90 16.82 1.44
C THR A 135 -8.50 16.32 1.04
N ASP A 136 -8.19 16.38 -0.25
CA ASP A 136 -6.85 15.99 -0.72
C ASP A 136 -5.76 16.86 -0.09
N ASP A 137 -5.98 18.17 0.01
CA ASP A 137 -5.03 19.11 0.62
C ASP A 137 -4.81 18.81 2.11
N GLU A 138 -5.89 18.58 2.87
CA GLU A 138 -5.78 18.19 4.28
C GLU A 138 -5.03 16.87 4.45
N SER A 139 -5.33 15.87 3.61
CA SER A 139 -4.65 14.57 3.63
C SER A 139 -3.15 14.71 3.36
N MET A 140 -2.77 15.51 2.35
CA MET A 140 -1.36 15.79 2.04
C MET A 140 -0.67 16.54 3.19
N GLN A 141 -1.33 17.55 3.78
CA GLN A 141 -0.78 18.30 4.90
C GLN A 141 -0.56 17.39 6.13
N LEU A 142 -1.54 16.53 6.44
CA LEU A 142 -1.43 15.55 7.53
C LEU A 142 -0.24 14.61 7.30
N ASN A 143 -0.15 14.01 6.10
CA ASN A 143 0.94 13.09 5.75
C ASN A 143 2.32 13.77 5.80
N ALA A 144 2.45 15.00 5.29
CA ALA A 144 3.69 15.78 5.36
C ALA A 144 4.08 16.18 6.80
N ALA A 145 3.09 16.38 7.68
CA ALA A 145 3.31 16.80 9.06
C ALA A 145 3.70 15.65 10.01
N LEU A 146 3.53 14.38 9.61
CA LEU A 146 3.82 13.22 10.44
C LEU A 146 5.26 13.22 10.98
N LYS A 147 5.40 12.86 12.26
CA LYS A 147 6.69 12.80 12.97
C LYS A 147 7.02 11.38 13.40
N PRO A 148 8.31 11.04 13.59
CA PRO A 148 8.69 9.76 14.19
C PRO A 148 7.93 9.51 15.50
N GLY A 149 7.37 8.31 15.65
CA GLY A 149 6.56 7.96 16.83
C GLY A 149 5.06 8.27 16.72
N PHE A 150 4.57 8.71 15.56
CA PHE A 150 3.12 8.92 15.34
C PHE A 150 2.28 7.65 15.51
N LEU A 151 2.85 6.48 15.17
CA LEU A 151 2.23 5.19 15.41
C LEU A 151 2.29 4.82 16.88
N LYS A 152 1.12 4.66 17.48
CA LYS A 152 0.95 4.12 18.83
C LYS A 152 0.55 2.65 18.74
N ASN A 153 1.12 1.83 19.62
CA ASN A 153 0.67 0.44 19.74
C ASN A 153 -0.76 0.46 20.28
N THR A 154 -1.66 -0.26 19.62
CA THR A 154 -3.04 -0.44 20.09
C THR A 154 -3.20 -1.88 20.56
N GLU A 155 -3.86 -2.06 21.70
CA GLU A 155 -4.14 -3.38 22.25
C GLU A 155 -4.93 -4.24 21.26
N GLY A 156 -4.71 -5.57 21.28
CA GLY A 156 -5.53 -6.54 20.54
C GLY A 156 -4.87 -7.26 19.35
N HIS A 157 -3.60 -6.97 19.02
CA HIS A 157 -2.89 -7.61 17.90
C HIS A 157 -1.46 -8.03 18.27
N SER A 158 -0.86 -8.92 17.47
CA SER A 158 0.50 -9.42 17.73
C SER A 158 1.57 -8.32 17.64
N ALA A 159 2.64 -8.49 18.42
CA ALA A 159 3.80 -7.59 18.39
C ALA A 159 4.49 -7.62 17.01
N GLU A 160 4.43 -8.76 16.35
CA GLU A 160 4.91 -9.00 15.00
C GLU A 160 4.13 -8.16 13.97
N ALA A 161 2.79 -8.14 14.06
CA ALA A 161 1.94 -7.33 13.18
C ALA A 161 2.26 -5.84 13.31
N PHE A 162 2.32 -5.35 14.54
CA PHE A 162 2.66 -3.95 14.80
C PHE A 162 4.10 -3.63 14.35
N GLY A 163 5.05 -4.55 14.60
CA GLY A 163 6.44 -4.43 14.15
C GLY A 163 6.56 -4.31 12.62
N PHE A 164 5.79 -5.12 11.88
CA PHE A 164 5.72 -5.08 10.42
C PHE A 164 5.22 -3.72 9.94
N ILE A 165 4.07 -3.27 10.43
CA ILE A 165 3.46 -1.99 10.05
C ILE A 165 4.39 -0.81 10.39
N LYS A 166 5.01 -0.83 11.57
CA LYS A 166 5.97 0.20 12.00
C LYS A 166 7.20 0.28 11.09
N SER A 167 7.63 -0.83 10.51
CA SER A 167 8.76 -0.87 9.58
C SER A 167 8.39 -0.35 8.17
N LEU A 168 7.14 -0.50 7.75
CA LEU A 168 6.58 0.09 6.52
C LEU A 168 6.29 1.59 6.66
N LEU A 169 5.80 2.03 7.81
CA LEU A 169 5.42 3.41 8.08
C LEU A 169 6.56 4.24 8.68
N ARG A 170 7.76 4.09 8.12
CA ARG A 170 8.92 4.94 8.43
C ARG A 170 8.87 6.21 7.59
N ILE A 171 8.91 7.37 8.27
CA ILE A 171 8.93 8.69 7.63
C ILE A 171 10.15 8.85 6.71
N ASN A 172 11.33 8.39 7.15
CA ASN A 172 12.50 8.38 6.30
C ASN A 172 12.42 7.19 5.31
N PRO A 173 12.30 7.43 3.99
CA PRO A 173 12.16 6.36 3.00
C PRO A 173 13.37 5.41 2.98
N ALA A 174 14.58 5.90 3.29
CA ALA A 174 15.78 5.05 3.34
C ALA A 174 15.77 4.05 4.52
N LYS A 175 14.95 4.31 5.55
CA LYS A 175 14.75 3.39 6.69
C LYS A 175 13.50 2.52 6.54
N ARG A 176 12.75 2.70 5.46
CA ARG A 176 11.47 2.01 5.20
C ARG A 176 11.74 0.60 4.71
N LEU A 177 10.97 -0.36 5.22
CA LEU A 177 11.06 -1.76 4.80
C LEU A 177 10.76 -1.87 3.30
N THR A 178 11.66 -2.52 2.55
CA THR A 178 11.46 -2.78 1.12
C THR A 178 10.62 -4.03 0.90
N ALA A 179 9.92 -4.13 -0.24
CA ALA A 179 9.15 -5.35 -0.57
C ALA A 179 10.03 -6.62 -0.58
N HIS A 180 11.30 -6.47 -0.95
CA HIS A 180 12.29 -7.54 -0.92
C HIS A 180 12.60 -8.06 0.48
N ALA A 181 12.74 -7.15 1.45
CA ALA A 181 12.98 -7.54 2.85
C ALA A 181 11.67 -7.98 3.54
N ALA A 182 10.54 -7.40 3.14
CA ALA A 182 9.25 -7.63 3.75
C ALA A 182 8.78 -9.09 3.71
N VAL A 183 9.05 -9.81 2.60
CA VAL A 183 8.69 -11.23 2.49
C VAL A 183 9.31 -12.14 3.55
N ASN A 184 10.37 -11.69 4.23
CA ASN A 184 11.07 -12.46 5.27
C ASN A 184 10.82 -11.89 6.68
N HIS A 185 9.91 -10.93 6.83
CA HIS A 185 9.61 -10.35 8.13
C HIS A 185 8.84 -11.39 9.00
N PRO A 186 9.09 -11.50 10.32
CA PRO A 186 8.47 -12.52 11.18
C PRO A 186 6.92 -12.55 11.21
N TYR A 187 6.28 -11.42 10.89
CA TYR A 187 4.83 -11.36 10.73
C TYR A 187 4.31 -12.14 9.52
N LEU A 188 5.13 -12.26 8.47
CA LEU A 188 4.84 -12.99 7.25
C LEU A 188 5.54 -14.34 7.28
#